data_AF-A0A699YA69-F1
#
_entry.id   AF-A0A699YA69-F1
#
_cell.length_a   1.000
_cell.length_b   1.000
_cell.length_c   1.000
_cell.angle_alpha   90.00
_cell.angle_beta   90.00
_cell.angle_gamma   90.00
#
_symmetry.space_group_name_H-M   'P 1'
#
loop_
_entity.id
_entity.type
_entity.pdbx_description
1 polymer ?
#
loop_
_entity_poly.entity_id
_entity_poly.type
_entity_poly.pdbx_seq_one_letter_code
_entity_poly.pdbx_strand_id
1 'polypeptide(L)'
;MEVSLDASQLAKPSYEVARPVFEQIVIMLTGITREELTQPVFTAMDAFEYPELHDESIAANNFFRQLCKLMSASGVKDFSWRAQLDQLVANTKMVEEEHAKNTNSLADAASQAKLDLAAAKQDTEALQDQVVQSPDKHRQAIAELAIAAEAKRTYCAHLSSQSIANDRKLEMVVKFDKEVCRCLKLLEELETVVARKKDVSQQVKDIKEGITANERVLAEASATGASLKQHQATVMDKIQRVEAQAALKLEAAAGYVEEAMKSKAAVEAEAAAIAAKAAEDEAAIRSMRELMQEMTANHEALTKGVMDKYALLRKAVGDYNKQLLIAMSESALASTALSTVMA
;
A
#
# COMPACT_ATOMS: atom_id res chain seq x y z
N MET A 1 47.45 -110.73 -108.46
CA MET A 1 46.30 -109.81 -108.27
C MET A 1 46.83 -108.49 -107.75
N GLU A 2 46.12 -107.41 -108.04
CA GLU A 2 46.60 -106.04 -107.88
C GLU A 2 46.55 -105.59 -106.42
N VAL A 3 47.64 -104.99 -105.93
CA VAL A 3 47.65 -104.22 -104.67
C VAL A 3 47.73 -102.75 -105.04
N SER A 4 46.62 -102.03 -104.89
CA SER A 4 46.51 -100.60 -105.20
C SER A 4 47.15 -99.75 -104.10
N LEU A 5 48.46 -99.53 -104.20
CA LEU A 5 49.22 -98.64 -103.31
C LEU A 5 49.19 -97.20 -103.82
N ASP A 6 48.79 -96.25 -102.96
CA ASP A 6 48.86 -94.82 -103.26
C ASP A 6 50.24 -94.23 -102.92
N ALA A 7 50.65 -93.21 -103.67
CA ALA A 7 51.98 -92.59 -103.55
C ALA A 7 52.23 -91.98 -102.16
N SER A 8 51.18 -91.54 -101.46
CA SER A 8 51.28 -91.03 -100.08
C SER A 8 51.74 -92.11 -99.08
N GLN A 9 51.36 -93.37 -99.29
CA GLN A 9 51.64 -94.48 -98.39
C GLN A 9 53.05 -95.08 -98.58
N LEU A 10 53.66 -94.88 -99.75
CA LEU A 10 55.05 -95.24 -100.02
C LEU A 10 56.06 -94.28 -99.37
N ALA A 11 55.68 -93.02 -99.10
CA ALA A 11 56.58 -92.00 -98.54
C ALA A 11 56.79 -92.11 -97.02
N LYS A 12 55.78 -92.60 -96.29
CA LYS A 12 55.85 -92.93 -94.85
C LYS A 12 55.03 -94.21 -94.58
N PRO A 13 55.55 -95.40 -94.92
CA PRO A 13 54.81 -96.64 -94.75
C PRO A 13 54.51 -96.92 -93.27
N SER A 14 53.22 -96.95 -92.93
CA SER A 14 52.74 -97.46 -91.63
C SER A 14 52.91 -98.99 -91.57
N TYR A 15 53.15 -99.53 -90.37
CA TYR A 15 53.32 -100.97 -90.15
C TYR A 15 52.14 -101.79 -90.71
N GLU A 16 50.91 -101.31 -90.49
CA GLU A 16 49.65 -101.86 -91.01
C GLU A 16 49.64 -102.02 -92.54
N VAL A 17 50.24 -101.09 -93.27
CA VAL A 17 50.21 -101.02 -94.74
C VAL A 17 51.40 -101.75 -95.36
N ALA A 18 52.57 -101.70 -94.71
CA ALA A 18 53.78 -102.35 -95.19
C ALA A 18 53.74 -103.88 -95.03
N ARG A 19 53.22 -104.36 -93.88
CA ARG A 19 53.24 -105.78 -93.52
C ARG A 19 52.60 -106.70 -94.58
N PRO A 20 51.36 -106.44 -95.08
CA PRO A 20 50.73 -107.34 -96.06
C PRO A 20 51.48 -107.41 -97.39
N VAL A 21 52.10 -106.31 -97.81
CA VAL A 21 52.86 -106.22 -99.08
C VAL A 21 54.12 -107.08 -98.99
N PHE A 22 54.90 -106.94 -97.92
CA PHE A 22 56.09 -107.76 -97.70
C PHE A 22 55.75 -109.23 -97.42
N GLU A 23 54.64 -109.52 -96.74
CA GLU A 23 54.14 -110.89 -96.51
C GLU A 23 53.80 -111.59 -97.84
N GLN A 24 53.11 -110.92 -98.77
CA GLN A 24 52.85 -111.46 -100.10
C GLN A 24 54.13 -111.68 -100.93
N ILE A 25 55.11 -110.77 -100.85
CA ILE A 25 56.40 -110.91 -101.55
C ILE A 25 57.17 -112.12 -101.02
N VAL A 26 57.20 -112.32 -99.69
CA VAL A 26 57.84 -113.49 -99.06
C VAL A 26 57.17 -114.79 -99.50
N ILE A 27 55.84 -114.87 -99.44
CA ILE A 27 55.08 -116.06 -99.88
C ILE A 27 55.37 -116.38 -101.36
N MET A 28 55.26 -115.38 -102.24
CA MET A 28 55.41 -115.60 -103.69
C MET A 28 56.83 -116.03 -104.10
N LEU A 29 57.86 -115.48 -103.47
CA LEU A 29 59.26 -115.74 -103.86
C LEU A 29 59.90 -116.94 -103.14
N THR A 30 59.41 -117.32 -101.96
CA THR A 30 59.96 -118.45 -101.19
C THR A 30 59.13 -119.74 -101.28
N GLY A 31 57.88 -119.65 -101.76
CA GLY A 31 56.96 -120.79 -101.85
C GLY A 31 56.38 -121.25 -100.50
N ILE A 32 56.76 -120.60 -99.40
CA ILE A 32 56.25 -120.86 -98.04
C ILE A 32 54.82 -120.34 -97.94
N THR A 33 53.93 -121.15 -97.38
CA THR A 33 52.52 -120.79 -97.23
C THR A 33 52.29 -119.79 -96.10
N ARG A 34 51.15 -119.08 -96.13
CA ARG A 34 50.79 -118.09 -95.10
C ARG A 34 50.65 -118.73 -93.70
N GLU A 35 50.21 -119.98 -93.65
CA GLU A 35 50.00 -120.74 -92.42
C GLU A 35 51.34 -121.17 -91.79
N GLU A 36 52.36 -121.48 -92.58
CA GLU A 36 53.74 -121.74 -92.09
C GLU A 36 54.45 -120.47 -91.59
N LEU A 37 54.08 -119.30 -92.12
CA LEU A 37 54.58 -118.00 -91.68
C LEU A 37 54.04 -117.57 -90.30
N THR A 38 52.85 -118.04 -89.93
CA THR A 38 52.21 -117.75 -88.64
C THR A 38 52.38 -118.87 -87.61
N GLN A 39 52.80 -120.08 -87.99
CA GLN A 39 53.09 -121.14 -87.03
C GLN A 39 54.21 -120.72 -86.04
N PRO A 40 53.98 -120.85 -84.72
CA PRO A 40 55.05 -120.68 -83.73
C PRO A 40 56.06 -121.83 -83.87
N VAL A 41 57.34 -121.52 -83.72
CA VAL A 41 58.36 -122.57 -83.56
C VAL A 41 58.18 -123.18 -82.18
N PHE A 42 57.54 -124.35 -82.11
CA PHE A 42 57.11 -124.98 -80.85
C PHE A 42 58.21 -125.07 -79.77
N THR A 43 59.47 -125.28 -80.15
CA THR A 43 60.61 -125.30 -79.20
C THR A 43 60.93 -123.96 -78.53
N ALA A 44 60.26 -122.86 -78.90
CA ALA A 44 60.37 -121.57 -78.24
C ALA A 44 59.20 -121.25 -77.29
N MET A 45 58.11 -122.02 -77.31
CA MET A 45 56.93 -121.72 -76.46
C MET A 45 57.14 -122.08 -74.98
N ASP A 46 57.98 -123.10 -74.69
CA ASP A 46 58.33 -123.49 -73.32
C ASP A 46 59.17 -122.44 -72.54
N ALA A 47 59.64 -121.38 -73.22
CA ALA A 47 60.49 -120.35 -72.63
C ALA A 47 59.72 -119.11 -72.12
N PHE A 48 58.39 -119.06 -72.27
CA PHE A 48 57.55 -117.93 -71.87
C PHE A 48 56.51 -118.35 -70.83
N GLU A 49 56.47 -117.66 -69.68
CA GLU A 49 55.55 -117.99 -68.58
C GLU A 49 54.06 -117.73 -68.90
N TYR A 50 53.76 -116.93 -69.94
CA TYR A 50 52.40 -116.62 -70.40
C TYR A 50 52.32 -116.57 -71.94
N PRO A 51 52.18 -117.72 -72.63
CA PRO A 51 52.27 -117.78 -74.10
C PRO A 51 51.19 -116.96 -74.84
N GLU A 52 49.96 -116.91 -74.31
CA GLU A 52 48.80 -116.28 -74.98
C GLU A 52 48.98 -114.76 -75.21
N LEU A 53 49.70 -114.05 -74.34
CA LEU A 53 49.99 -112.62 -74.49
C LEU A 53 51.03 -112.31 -75.58
N HIS A 54 51.72 -113.33 -76.10
CA HIS A 54 52.82 -113.17 -77.04
C HIS A 54 52.52 -113.73 -78.43
N ASP A 55 51.33 -114.24 -78.69
CA ASP A 55 50.97 -114.93 -79.93
C ASP A 55 51.17 -114.03 -81.17
N GLU A 56 50.68 -112.78 -81.13
CA GLU A 56 50.94 -111.78 -82.19
C GLU A 56 52.43 -111.42 -82.33
N SER A 57 53.16 -111.36 -81.21
CA SER A 57 54.58 -111.01 -81.17
C SER A 57 55.45 -112.12 -81.75
N ILE A 58 55.09 -113.39 -81.50
CA ILE A 58 55.78 -114.57 -82.03
C ILE A 58 55.57 -114.65 -83.54
N ALA A 59 54.33 -114.49 -84.03
CA ALA A 59 54.01 -114.46 -85.45
C ALA A 59 54.73 -113.29 -86.17
N ALA A 60 54.75 -112.09 -85.57
CA ALA A 60 55.47 -110.94 -86.12
C ALA A 60 57.00 -111.18 -86.22
N ASN A 61 57.60 -111.84 -85.22
CA ASN A 61 59.04 -112.13 -85.19
C ASN A 61 59.43 -113.27 -86.16
N ASN A 62 58.57 -114.26 -86.36
CA ASN A 62 58.76 -115.30 -87.38
C ASN A 62 58.67 -114.73 -88.80
N PHE A 63 57.66 -113.89 -89.08
CA PHE A 63 57.58 -113.13 -90.32
C PHE A 63 58.83 -112.28 -90.55
N PHE A 64 59.27 -111.52 -89.54
CA PHE A 64 60.47 -110.68 -89.63
C PHE A 64 61.74 -111.51 -89.89
N ARG A 65 61.89 -112.70 -89.29
CA ARG A 65 63.01 -113.62 -89.59
C ARG A 65 63.02 -114.09 -91.05
N GLN A 66 61.88 -114.48 -91.61
CA GLN A 66 61.81 -114.93 -93.00
C GLN A 66 62.02 -113.75 -93.97
N LEU A 67 61.50 -112.57 -93.64
CA LEU A 67 61.76 -111.33 -94.39
C LEU A 67 63.26 -110.97 -94.34
N CYS A 68 63.92 -111.04 -93.18
CA CYS A 68 65.36 -110.83 -93.06
C CYS A 68 66.19 -111.84 -93.86
N LYS A 69 65.77 -113.12 -93.94
CA LYS A 69 66.43 -114.11 -94.82
C LYS A 69 66.28 -113.75 -96.30
N LEU A 70 65.07 -113.38 -96.73
CA LEU A 70 64.81 -112.95 -98.12
C LEU A 70 65.61 -111.69 -98.49
N MET A 71 65.63 -110.69 -97.59
CA MET A 71 66.35 -109.44 -97.79
C MET A 71 67.88 -109.65 -97.75
N SER A 72 68.38 -110.60 -96.93
CA SER A 72 69.78 -111.02 -96.96
C SER A 72 70.15 -111.72 -98.26
N ALA A 73 69.30 -112.62 -98.77
CA ALA A 73 69.48 -113.27 -100.08
C ALA A 73 69.41 -112.26 -101.25
N SER A 74 68.67 -111.17 -101.06
CA SER A 74 68.58 -110.03 -101.97
C SER A 74 69.72 -109.01 -101.80
N GLY A 75 70.67 -109.25 -100.89
CA GLY A 75 71.91 -108.49 -100.73
C GLY A 75 71.87 -107.29 -99.77
N VAL A 76 70.77 -107.07 -99.04
CA VAL A 76 70.63 -105.98 -98.05
C VAL A 76 71.19 -106.44 -96.69
N LYS A 77 72.13 -105.69 -96.10
CA LYS A 77 72.95 -106.17 -94.96
C LYS A 77 72.67 -105.59 -93.57
N ASP A 78 71.99 -104.45 -93.45
CA ASP A 78 71.76 -103.79 -92.14
C ASP A 78 70.27 -103.48 -91.90
N PHE A 79 69.64 -104.26 -91.01
CA PHE A 79 68.25 -104.06 -90.57
C PHE A 79 68.13 -104.47 -89.08
N SER A 80 68.10 -103.50 -88.15
CA SER A 80 68.21 -103.78 -86.70
C SER A 80 67.59 -102.71 -85.79
N TRP A 81 67.11 -103.13 -84.61
CA TRP A 81 66.15 -102.45 -83.72
C TRP A 81 66.74 -101.36 -82.78
N ARG A 82 68.01 -100.97 -82.91
CA ARG A 82 68.71 -100.19 -81.86
C ARG A 82 68.28 -98.73 -81.67
N ALA A 83 67.61 -98.11 -82.64
CA ALA A 83 67.30 -96.67 -82.60
C ALA A 83 66.15 -96.27 -81.65
N GLN A 84 65.38 -97.23 -81.12
CA GLN A 84 64.11 -96.95 -80.43
C GLN A 84 64.22 -96.87 -78.89
N LEU A 85 65.39 -97.18 -78.31
CA LEU A 85 65.55 -97.30 -76.85
C LEU A 85 65.87 -95.98 -76.14
N ASP A 86 66.72 -95.12 -76.72
CA ASP A 86 67.24 -93.92 -76.06
C ASP A 86 66.16 -92.85 -75.79
N GLN A 87 65.09 -92.83 -76.60
CA GLN A 87 64.03 -91.83 -76.48
C GLN A 87 63.12 -92.02 -75.26
N LEU A 88 63.08 -93.22 -74.66
CA LEU A 88 62.27 -93.51 -73.47
C LEU A 88 62.91 -93.03 -72.17
N VAL A 89 64.25 -93.04 -72.07
CA VAL A 89 64.98 -92.69 -70.84
C VAL A 89 64.95 -91.18 -70.54
N ALA A 90 64.84 -90.33 -71.57
CA ALA A 90 64.78 -88.89 -71.41
C ALA A 90 63.45 -88.40 -70.77
N ASN A 91 62.33 -89.04 -71.09
CA ASN A 91 61.01 -88.60 -70.63
C ASN A 91 60.80 -88.80 -69.12
N THR A 92 61.39 -89.84 -68.53
CA THR A 92 61.18 -90.15 -67.10
C THR A 92 61.75 -89.08 -66.17
N LYS A 93 62.91 -88.49 -66.51
CA LYS A 93 63.58 -87.48 -65.66
C LYS A 93 62.83 -86.15 -65.58
N MET A 94 62.16 -85.74 -66.66
CA MET A 94 61.38 -84.49 -66.64
C MET A 94 60.16 -84.57 -65.71
N VAL A 95 59.55 -85.75 -65.61
CA VAL A 95 58.38 -85.99 -64.75
C VAL A 95 58.74 -85.91 -63.27
N GLU A 96 59.93 -86.40 -62.87
CA GLU A 96 60.41 -86.32 -61.49
C GLU A 96 60.67 -84.87 -61.02
N GLU A 97 61.29 -84.04 -61.86
CA GLU A 97 61.52 -82.62 -61.55
C GLU A 97 60.20 -81.82 -61.49
N GLU A 98 59.23 -82.11 -62.35
CA GLU A 98 57.91 -81.49 -62.33
C GLU A 98 57.12 -81.88 -61.07
N HIS A 99 57.17 -83.14 -60.65
CA HIS A 99 56.57 -83.57 -59.39
C HIS A 99 57.24 -82.91 -58.18
N ALA A 100 58.57 -82.83 -58.12
CA ALA A 100 59.28 -82.15 -57.04
C ALA A 100 58.90 -80.66 -56.93
N LYS A 101 58.81 -79.97 -58.07
CA LYS A 101 58.40 -78.56 -58.15
C LYS A 101 56.94 -78.37 -57.71
N ASN A 102 56.04 -79.27 -58.09
CA ASN A 102 54.64 -79.26 -57.64
C ASN A 102 54.50 -79.60 -56.15
N THR A 103 55.30 -80.51 -55.59
CA THR A 103 55.27 -80.75 -54.14
C THR A 103 55.76 -79.54 -53.34
N ASN A 104 56.75 -78.80 -53.84
CA ASN A 104 57.21 -77.58 -53.19
C ASN A 104 56.20 -76.43 -53.30
N SER A 105 55.60 -76.20 -54.48
CA SER A 105 54.57 -75.16 -54.63
C SER A 105 53.30 -75.45 -53.82
N LEU A 106 52.92 -76.74 -53.68
CA LEU A 106 51.85 -77.17 -52.78
C LEU A 106 52.23 -77.03 -51.30
N ALA A 107 53.48 -77.24 -50.92
CA ALA A 107 53.96 -77.02 -49.56
C ALA A 107 53.99 -75.52 -49.18
N ASP A 108 54.42 -74.66 -50.10
CA ASP A 108 54.38 -73.20 -49.94
C ASP A 108 52.94 -72.69 -49.87
N ALA A 109 52.06 -73.15 -50.76
CA ALA A 109 50.63 -72.81 -50.74
C ALA A 109 49.94 -73.31 -49.46
N ALA A 110 50.26 -74.52 -48.98
CA ALA A 110 49.76 -75.04 -47.70
C ALA A 110 50.30 -74.27 -46.48
N SER A 111 51.50 -73.69 -46.58
CA SER A 111 52.09 -72.85 -45.54
C SER A 111 51.44 -71.46 -45.53
N GLN A 112 51.22 -70.86 -46.69
CA GLN A 112 50.47 -69.59 -46.83
C GLN A 112 49.04 -69.75 -46.32
N ALA A 113 48.32 -70.80 -46.74
CA ALA A 113 46.96 -71.07 -46.27
C ALA A 113 46.88 -71.29 -44.74
N LYS A 114 47.93 -71.80 -44.10
CA LYS A 114 48.01 -71.89 -42.63
C LYS A 114 48.21 -70.53 -41.97
N LEU A 115 49.00 -69.64 -42.56
CA LEU A 115 49.18 -68.27 -42.07
C LEU A 115 47.88 -67.46 -42.21
N ASP A 116 47.22 -67.56 -43.36
CA ASP A 116 45.95 -66.89 -43.62
C ASP A 116 44.83 -67.41 -42.68
N LEU A 117 44.80 -68.73 -42.42
CA LEU A 117 43.90 -69.33 -41.42
C LEU A 117 44.22 -68.85 -39.99
N ALA A 118 45.49 -68.64 -39.65
CA ALA A 118 45.89 -68.13 -38.34
C ALA A 118 45.51 -66.65 -38.16
N ALA A 119 45.73 -65.82 -39.18
CA ALA A 119 45.31 -64.43 -39.20
C ALA A 119 43.78 -64.30 -39.12
N ALA A 120 43.04 -65.04 -39.94
CA ALA A 120 41.57 -65.06 -39.90
C ALA A 120 41.04 -65.54 -38.53
N LYS A 121 41.70 -66.49 -37.87
CA LYS A 121 41.35 -66.89 -36.50
C LYS A 121 41.57 -65.77 -35.49
N GLN A 122 42.73 -65.12 -35.53
CA GLN A 122 43.04 -63.99 -34.65
C GLN A 122 42.04 -62.83 -34.85
N ASP A 123 41.65 -62.54 -36.08
CA ASP A 123 40.61 -61.55 -36.39
C ASP A 123 39.23 -61.99 -35.88
N THR A 124 38.87 -63.27 -35.98
CA THR A 124 37.62 -63.77 -35.39
C THR A 124 37.61 -63.70 -33.87
N GLU A 125 38.73 -63.97 -33.19
CA GLU A 125 38.85 -63.82 -31.73
C GLU A 125 38.72 -62.34 -31.32
N ALA A 126 39.44 -61.44 -32.00
CA ALA A 126 39.39 -59.99 -31.75
C ALA A 126 37.99 -59.39 -32.01
N LEU A 127 37.27 -59.88 -33.03
CA LEU A 127 35.88 -59.50 -33.28
C LEU A 127 34.92 -60.15 -32.28
N GLN A 128 35.17 -61.38 -31.82
CA GLN A 128 34.35 -62.07 -30.82
C GLN A 128 34.40 -61.35 -29.45
N ASP A 129 35.52 -60.72 -29.10
CA ASP A 129 35.62 -59.86 -27.91
C ASP A 129 34.91 -58.50 -28.07
N GLN A 130 34.76 -58.00 -29.30
CA GLN A 130 34.02 -56.76 -29.60
C GLN A 130 32.51 -56.98 -29.79
N VAL A 131 32.10 -58.19 -30.17
CA VAL A 131 30.69 -58.58 -30.20
C VAL A 131 30.15 -58.64 -28.78
N VAL A 132 29.02 -57.97 -28.54
CA VAL A 132 28.34 -57.93 -27.24
C VAL A 132 28.04 -59.37 -26.77
N GLN A 133 28.84 -59.89 -25.83
CA GLN A 133 28.82 -61.30 -25.42
C GLN A 133 27.48 -61.78 -24.84
N SER A 134 26.59 -60.85 -24.49
CA SER A 134 25.17 -61.15 -24.24
C SER A 134 24.31 -59.94 -24.62
N PRO A 135 23.76 -59.91 -25.85
CA PRO A 135 22.89 -58.82 -26.31
C PRO A 135 21.62 -58.71 -25.45
N ASP A 136 21.15 -59.83 -24.90
CA ASP A 136 19.95 -59.89 -24.06
C ASP A 136 20.15 -59.19 -22.71
N LYS A 137 21.29 -59.40 -22.04
CA LYS A 137 21.62 -58.68 -20.80
C LYS A 137 21.70 -57.18 -21.02
N HIS A 138 22.23 -56.74 -22.16
CA HIS A 138 22.32 -55.32 -22.51
C HIS A 138 20.94 -54.74 -22.85
N ARG A 139 20.11 -55.47 -23.62
CA ARG A 139 18.71 -55.10 -23.86
C ARG A 139 17.91 -54.98 -22.56
N GLN A 140 18.10 -55.92 -21.63
CA GLN A 140 17.45 -55.87 -20.32
C GLN A 140 17.93 -54.66 -19.50
N ALA A 141 19.23 -54.42 -19.39
CA ALA A 141 19.76 -53.26 -18.66
C ALA A 141 19.29 -51.91 -19.27
N ILE A 142 19.21 -51.81 -20.59
CA ILE A 142 18.65 -50.63 -21.27
C ILE A 142 17.15 -50.46 -20.96
N ALA A 143 16.37 -51.55 -20.93
CA ALA A 143 14.96 -51.51 -20.55
C ALA A 143 14.76 -51.10 -19.07
N GLU A 144 15.57 -51.64 -18.15
CA GLU A 144 15.56 -51.27 -16.73
C GLU A 144 15.94 -49.78 -16.53
N LEU A 145 16.95 -49.29 -17.25
CA LEU A 145 17.32 -47.88 -17.24
C LEU A 145 16.24 -46.97 -17.84
N ALA A 146 15.55 -47.41 -18.89
CA ALA A 146 14.42 -46.68 -19.48
C ALA A 146 13.24 -46.58 -18.51
N ILE A 147 12.89 -47.67 -17.82
CA ILE A 147 11.86 -47.69 -16.77
C ILE A 147 12.27 -46.76 -15.61
N ALA A 148 13.52 -46.81 -15.16
CA ALA A 148 14.03 -45.94 -14.10
C ALA A 148 14.06 -44.46 -14.50
N ALA A 149 14.36 -44.15 -15.77
CA ALA A 149 14.32 -42.79 -16.31
C ALA A 149 12.90 -42.24 -16.36
N GLU A 150 11.92 -43.03 -16.82
CA GLU A 150 10.51 -42.61 -16.88
C GLU A 150 9.88 -42.50 -15.48
N ALA A 151 10.27 -43.36 -14.53
CA ALA A 151 9.91 -43.22 -13.12
C ALA A 151 10.45 -41.92 -12.51
N LYS A 152 11.70 -41.53 -12.82
CA LYS A 152 12.24 -40.23 -12.41
C LYS A 152 11.53 -39.06 -13.10
N ARG A 153 11.20 -39.18 -14.39
CA ARG A 153 10.50 -38.14 -15.17
C ARG A 153 9.11 -37.86 -14.59
N THR A 154 8.34 -38.90 -14.32
CA THR A 154 7.00 -38.80 -13.70
C THR A 154 7.08 -38.24 -12.28
N TYR A 155 8.07 -38.62 -11.48
CA TYR A 155 8.33 -38.03 -10.15
C TYR A 155 8.66 -36.52 -10.23
N CYS A 156 9.55 -36.11 -11.14
CA CYS A 156 9.87 -34.70 -11.35
C CYS A 156 8.65 -33.89 -11.83
N ALA A 157 7.82 -34.44 -12.73
CA ALA A 157 6.57 -33.81 -13.15
C ALA A 157 5.58 -33.65 -11.98
N HIS A 158 5.50 -34.65 -11.09
CA HIS A 158 4.68 -34.58 -9.88
C HIS A 158 5.16 -33.49 -8.91
N LEU A 159 6.48 -33.41 -8.63
CA LEU A 159 7.05 -32.34 -7.80
C LEU A 159 6.85 -30.95 -8.40
N SER A 160 7.01 -30.80 -9.72
CA SER A 160 6.75 -29.53 -10.41
C SER A 160 5.29 -29.10 -10.27
N SER A 161 4.34 -30.04 -10.42
CA SER A 161 2.92 -29.81 -10.20
C SER A 161 2.60 -29.40 -8.76
N GLN A 162 3.23 -30.06 -7.76
CA GLN A 162 3.11 -29.65 -6.35
C GLN A 162 3.68 -28.26 -6.08
N SER A 163 4.81 -27.89 -6.69
CA SER A 163 5.40 -26.55 -6.56
C SER A 163 4.40 -25.49 -7.03
N ILE A 164 3.88 -25.62 -8.25
CA ILE A 164 2.89 -24.69 -8.83
C ILE A 164 1.62 -24.60 -7.95
N ALA A 165 1.18 -25.71 -7.36
CA ALA A 165 0.05 -25.72 -6.45
C ALA A 165 0.34 -24.99 -5.12
N ASN A 166 1.58 -25.04 -4.63
CA ASN A 166 2.00 -24.33 -3.42
C ASN A 166 2.26 -22.84 -3.69
N ASP A 167 2.80 -22.47 -4.85
CA ASP A 167 2.97 -21.07 -5.28
C ASP A 167 1.61 -20.35 -5.33
N ARG A 168 0.59 -21.01 -5.91
CA ARG A 168 -0.80 -20.50 -5.90
C ARG A 168 -1.38 -20.34 -4.49
N LYS A 169 -1.07 -21.25 -3.55
CA LYS A 169 -1.47 -21.09 -2.14
C LYS A 169 -0.76 -19.90 -1.49
N LEU A 170 0.53 -19.72 -1.77
CA LEU A 170 1.32 -18.60 -1.26
C LEU A 170 0.76 -17.26 -1.76
N GLU A 171 0.41 -17.16 -3.04
CA GLU A 171 -0.26 -15.97 -3.59
C GLU A 171 -1.60 -15.67 -2.90
N MET A 172 -2.40 -16.69 -2.56
CA MET A 172 -3.65 -16.51 -1.82
C MET A 172 -3.39 -16.03 -0.38
N VAL A 173 -2.39 -16.59 0.31
CA VAL A 173 -1.97 -16.15 1.65
C VAL A 173 -1.50 -14.68 1.62
N VAL A 174 -0.70 -14.29 0.63
CA VAL A 174 -0.25 -12.89 0.46
C VAL A 174 -1.41 -11.93 0.17
N LYS A 175 -2.47 -12.38 -0.52
CA LYS A 175 -3.69 -11.58 -0.70
C LYS A 175 -4.47 -11.46 0.61
N PHE A 176 -4.62 -12.55 1.35
CA PHE A 176 -5.32 -12.55 2.64
C PHE A 176 -4.60 -11.70 3.70
N ASP A 177 -3.28 -11.79 3.78
CA ASP A 177 -2.43 -10.98 4.67
C ASP A 177 -2.62 -9.47 4.44
N LYS A 178 -2.73 -9.03 3.18
CA LYS A 178 -3.04 -7.63 2.83
C LYS A 178 -4.43 -7.20 3.30
N GLU A 179 -5.43 -8.08 3.25
CA GLU A 179 -6.77 -7.80 3.78
C GLU A 179 -6.76 -7.73 5.31
N VAL A 180 -6.05 -8.65 5.99
CA VAL A 180 -5.84 -8.60 7.45
C VAL A 180 -5.15 -7.29 7.85
N CYS A 181 -4.09 -6.88 7.16
CA CYS A 181 -3.42 -5.60 7.39
C CYS A 181 -4.33 -4.39 7.16
N ARG A 182 -5.29 -4.46 6.23
CA ARG A 182 -6.32 -3.41 6.05
C ARG A 182 -7.30 -3.38 7.22
N CYS A 183 -7.76 -4.54 7.68
CA CYS A 183 -8.64 -4.65 8.84
C CYS A 183 -7.97 -4.11 10.13
N LEU A 184 -6.68 -4.39 10.34
CA LEU A 184 -5.94 -3.86 11.50
C LEU A 184 -5.90 -2.32 11.50
N LYS A 185 -5.61 -1.68 10.37
CA LYS A 185 -5.64 -0.21 10.26
C LYS A 185 -7.02 0.40 10.54
N LEU A 186 -8.09 -0.25 10.08
CA LEU A 186 -9.46 0.17 10.39
C LEU A 186 -9.81 0.02 11.88
N LEU A 187 -9.23 -0.97 12.58
CA LEU A 187 -9.36 -1.11 14.02
C LEU A 187 -8.57 -0.03 14.78
N GLU A 188 -7.35 0.28 14.37
CA GLU A 188 -6.55 1.40 14.91
C GLU A 188 -7.31 2.74 14.74
N GLU A 189 -7.84 3.01 13.54
CA GLU A 189 -8.67 4.20 13.28
C GLU A 189 -9.90 4.24 14.20
N LEU A 190 -10.60 3.12 14.37
CA LEU A 190 -11.76 2.99 15.26
C LEU A 190 -11.40 3.26 16.72
N GLU A 191 -10.26 2.77 17.21
CA GLU A 191 -9.77 3.07 18.56
C GLU A 191 -9.57 4.58 18.77
N THR A 192 -8.99 5.30 17.80
CA THR A 192 -8.86 6.77 17.90
C THR A 192 -10.22 7.49 17.92
N VAL A 193 -11.24 6.94 17.28
CA VAL A 193 -12.61 7.51 17.28
C VAL A 193 -13.30 7.21 18.62
N VAL A 194 -13.11 6.01 19.18
CA VAL A 194 -13.63 5.64 20.51
C VAL A 194 -13.00 6.49 21.61
N ALA A 195 -11.69 6.74 21.55
CA ALA A 195 -10.99 7.65 22.46
C ALA A 195 -11.57 9.08 22.39
N ARG A 196 -11.64 9.66 21.18
CA ARG A 196 -12.22 10.99 20.96
C ARG A 196 -13.69 11.10 21.44
N LYS A 197 -14.49 10.06 21.22
CA LYS A 197 -15.87 9.99 21.76
C LYS A 197 -15.89 10.04 23.28
N LYS A 198 -14.99 9.32 23.96
CA LYS A 198 -14.90 9.30 25.43
C LYS A 198 -14.56 10.69 25.97
N ASP A 199 -13.58 11.37 25.37
CA ASP A 199 -13.16 12.71 25.78
C ASP A 199 -14.28 13.74 25.60
N VAL A 200 -14.94 13.76 24.44
CA VAL A 200 -16.10 14.64 24.19
C VAL A 200 -17.26 14.30 25.13
N SER A 201 -17.50 13.03 25.43
CA SER A 201 -18.54 12.62 26.38
C SER A 201 -18.25 13.09 27.81
N GLN A 202 -16.98 13.16 28.22
CA GLN A 202 -16.59 13.72 29.50
C GLN A 202 -16.78 15.24 29.51
N GLN A 203 -16.31 15.96 28.48
CA GLN A 203 -16.51 17.40 28.34
C GLN A 203 -17.99 17.79 28.39
N VAL A 204 -18.88 17.04 27.72
CA VAL A 204 -20.33 17.27 27.76
C VAL A 204 -20.91 17.06 29.17
N LYS A 205 -20.36 16.13 29.95
CA LYS A 205 -20.75 15.94 31.36
C LYS A 205 -20.32 17.13 32.20
N ASP A 206 -19.05 17.54 32.10
CA ASP A 206 -18.48 18.65 32.88
C ASP A 206 -19.20 19.97 32.58
N ILE A 207 -19.53 20.22 31.29
CA ILE A 207 -20.31 21.40 30.87
C ILE A 207 -21.73 21.37 31.44
N LYS A 208 -22.40 20.21 31.48
CA LYS A 208 -23.74 20.09 32.08
C LYS A 208 -23.72 20.35 33.58
N GLU A 209 -22.74 19.82 34.30
CA GLU A 209 -22.56 20.09 35.73
C GLU A 209 -22.30 21.59 35.98
N GLY A 210 -21.49 22.24 35.13
CA GLY A 210 -21.27 23.69 35.16
C GLY A 210 -22.51 24.52 34.86
N ILE A 211 -23.35 24.12 33.90
CA ILE A 211 -24.65 24.77 33.61
C ILE A 211 -25.57 24.67 34.82
N THR A 212 -25.74 23.49 35.41
CA THR A 212 -26.59 23.28 36.59
C THR A 212 -26.11 24.10 37.80
N ALA A 213 -24.80 24.23 37.99
CA ALA A 213 -24.25 25.11 39.02
C ALA A 213 -24.57 26.60 38.77
N ASN A 214 -24.41 27.06 37.52
CA ASN A 214 -24.70 28.45 37.14
C ASN A 214 -26.20 28.78 37.21
N GLU A 215 -27.09 27.85 36.85
CA GLU A 215 -28.54 28.00 36.99
C GLU A 215 -28.95 28.19 38.45
N ARG A 216 -28.32 27.44 39.37
CA ARG A 216 -28.54 27.62 40.81
C ARG A 216 -28.09 29.00 41.29
N VAL A 217 -26.88 29.44 40.91
CA VAL A 217 -26.37 30.79 41.27
C VAL A 217 -27.28 31.89 40.71
N LEU A 218 -27.78 31.73 39.48
CA LEU A 218 -28.73 32.65 38.86
C LEU A 218 -30.07 32.69 39.62
N ALA A 219 -30.58 31.55 40.09
CA ALA A 219 -31.79 31.49 40.90
C ALA A 219 -31.61 32.18 42.26
N GLU A 220 -30.48 31.95 42.95
CA GLU A 220 -30.15 32.62 44.21
C GLU A 220 -29.98 34.14 44.03
N ALA A 221 -29.32 34.58 42.95
CA ALA A 221 -29.18 35.99 42.59
C ALA A 221 -30.52 36.66 42.21
N SER A 222 -31.41 35.92 41.53
CA SER A 222 -32.75 36.42 41.16
C SER A 222 -33.65 36.57 42.40
N ALA A 223 -33.63 35.60 43.31
CA ALA A 223 -34.39 35.66 44.57
C ALA A 223 -33.92 36.82 45.48
N THR A 224 -32.61 37.02 45.62
CA THR A 224 -32.05 38.15 46.37
C THR A 224 -32.37 39.50 45.70
N GLY A 225 -32.28 39.58 44.38
CA GLY A 225 -32.69 40.76 43.61
C GLY A 225 -34.18 41.11 43.76
N ALA A 226 -35.07 40.11 43.81
CA ALA A 226 -36.49 40.31 44.06
C ALA A 226 -36.76 40.84 45.48
N SER A 227 -36.10 40.26 46.50
CA SER A 227 -36.19 40.73 47.89
C SER A 227 -35.71 42.17 48.05
N LEU A 228 -34.59 42.53 47.41
CA LEU A 228 -34.07 43.91 47.42
C LEU A 228 -35.03 44.91 46.75
N LYS A 229 -35.68 44.54 45.64
CA LYS A 229 -36.72 45.37 45.01
C LYS A 229 -37.94 45.58 45.90
N GLN A 230 -38.39 44.55 46.62
CA GLN A 230 -39.50 44.68 47.57
C GLN A 230 -39.10 45.60 48.76
N HIS A 231 -37.87 45.48 49.25
CA HIS A 231 -37.36 46.38 50.29
C HIS A 231 -37.25 47.83 49.80
N GLN A 232 -36.74 48.04 48.58
CA GLN A 232 -36.67 49.36 47.94
C GLN A 232 -38.06 50.00 47.83
N ALA A 233 -39.07 49.28 47.34
CA ALA A 233 -40.45 49.77 47.27
C ALA A 233 -40.99 50.15 48.66
N THR A 234 -40.77 49.29 49.67
CA THR A 234 -41.18 49.56 51.06
C THR A 234 -40.51 50.81 51.65
N VAL A 235 -39.26 51.10 51.27
CA VAL A 235 -38.55 52.31 51.69
C VAL A 235 -39.06 53.54 50.93
N MET A 236 -39.32 53.42 49.63
CA MET A 236 -39.90 54.50 48.82
C MET A 236 -41.29 54.93 49.34
N ASP A 237 -42.17 53.97 49.65
CA ASP A 237 -43.48 54.25 50.24
C ASP A 237 -43.36 55.00 51.59
N LYS A 238 -42.35 54.68 52.41
CA LYS A 238 -42.09 55.38 53.67
C LYS A 238 -41.60 56.80 53.42
N ILE A 239 -40.70 57.00 52.46
CA ILE A 239 -40.21 58.34 52.07
C ILE A 239 -41.39 59.20 51.61
N GLN A 240 -42.21 58.72 50.68
CA GLN A 240 -43.39 59.44 50.16
C GLN A 240 -44.39 59.82 51.27
N ARG A 241 -44.63 58.91 52.25
CA ARG A 241 -45.49 59.21 53.41
C ARG A 241 -44.90 60.30 54.30
N VAL A 242 -43.59 60.29 54.53
CA VAL A 242 -42.90 61.31 55.33
C VAL A 242 -42.89 62.66 54.61
N GLU A 243 -42.63 62.67 53.30
CA GLU A 243 -42.69 63.87 52.45
C GLU A 243 -44.09 64.49 52.45
N ALA A 244 -45.14 63.69 52.25
CA ALA A 244 -46.53 64.15 52.31
C ALA A 244 -46.90 64.70 53.71
N GLN A 245 -46.46 64.03 54.79
CA GLN A 245 -46.69 64.52 56.16
C GLN A 245 -45.92 65.82 56.44
N ALA A 246 -44.70 65.97 55.90
CA ALA A 246 -43.91 67.18 56.01
C ALA A 246 -44.55 68.36 55.26
N ALA A 247 -45.06 68.13 54.05
CA ALA A 247 -45.79 69.12 53.26
C ALA A 247 -47.03 69.64 54.00
N LEU A 248 -47.88 68.73 54.51
CA LEU A 248 -49.08 69.11 55.29
C LEU A 248 -48.74 69.90 56.56
N LYS A 249 -47.65 69.55 57.26
CA LYS A 249 -47.18 70.29 58.44
C LYS A 249 -46.66 71.69 58.07
N LEU A 250 -45.99 71.82 56.93
CA LEU A 250 -45.46 73.10 56.44
C LEU A 250 -46.60 74.02 56.02
N GLU A 251 -47.61 73.50 55.31
CA GLU A 251 -48.82 74.22 54.93
C GLU A 251 -49.62 74.69 56.16
N ALA A 252 -49.84 73.80 57.14
CA ALA A 252 -50.51 74.16 58.39
C ALA A 252 -49.73 75.23 59.19
N ALA A 253 -48.39 75.12 59.26
CA ALA A 253 -47.55 76.12 59.91
C ALA A 253 -47.61 77.48 59.20
N ALA A 254 -47.61 77.50 57.86
CA ALA A 254 -47.79 78.72 57.07
C ALA A 254 -49.16 79.37 57.33
N GLY A 255 -50.23 78.56 57.40
CA GLY A 255 -51.57 79.04 57.74
C GLY A 255 -51.66 79.70 59.13
N TYR A 256 -51.08 79.07 60.17
CA TYR A 256 -51.01 79.66 61.51
C TYR A 256 -50.23 80.99 61.53
N VAL A 257 -49.14 81.09 60.76
CA VAL A 257 -48.37 82.34 60.65
C VAL A 257 -49.19 83.42 59.93
N GLU A 258 -49.91 83.08 58.87
CA GLU A 258 -50.77 84.03 58.14
C GLU A 258 -51.92 84.54 59.03
N GLU A 259 -52.59 83.65 59.77
CA GLU A 259 -53.65 84.01 60.71
C GLU A 259 -53.13 84.88 61.86
N ALA A 260 -51.98 84.54 62.44
CA ALA A 260 -51.34 85.34 63.48
C ALA A 260 -50.94 86.74 62.96
N MET A 261 -50.46 86.85 61.72
CA MET A 261 -50.14 88.13 61.08
C MET A 261 -51.39 88.98 60.81
N LYS A 262 -52.51 88.36 60.39
CA LYS A 262 -53.80 89.05 60.24
C LYS A 262 -54.35 89.53 61.57
N SER A 263 -54.32 88.69 62.61
CA SER A 263 -54.76 89.04 63.96
C SER A 263 -53.92 90.19 64.55
N LYS A 264 -52.59 90.12 64.40
CA LYS A 264 -51.67 91.19 64.79
C LYS A 264 -52.01 92.50 64.06
N ALA A 265 -52.18 92.47 62.74
CA ALA A 265 -52.51 93.66 61.96
C ALA A 265 -53.86 94.28 62.36
N ALA A 266 -54.86 93.45 62.71
CA ALA A 266 -56.14 93.92 63.22
C ALA A 266 -56.00 94.62 64.59
N VAL A 267 -55.24 94.04 65.52
CA VAL A 267 -54.95 94.64 66.83
C VAL A 267 -54.14 95.94 66.69
N GLU A 268 -53.16 95.99 65.78
CA GLU A 268 -52.40 97.21 65.47
C GLU A 268 -53.30 98.31 64.88
N ALA A 269 -54.26 97.97 64.02
CA ALA A 269 -55.24 98.90 63.48
C ALA A 269 -56.23 99.41 64.55
N GLU A 270 -56.72 98.54 65.44
CA GLU A 270 -57.57 98.93 66.56
C GLU A 270 -56.82 99.83 67.55
N ALA A 271 -55.59 99.49 67.92
CA ALA A 271 -54.74 100.31 68.78
C ALA A 271 -54.46 101.68 68.16
N ALA A 272 -54.23 101.76 66.84
CA ALA A 272 -54.08 103.03 66.13
C ALA A 272 -55.37 103.87 66.14
N ALA A 273 -56.55 103.24 65.98
CA ALA A 273 -57.83 103.93 66.07
C ALA A 273 -58.13 104.46 67.49
N ILE A 274 -57.82 103.68 68.53
CA ILE A 274 -57.93 104.10 69.93
C ILE A 274 -56.97 105.26 70.21
N ALA A 275 -55.73 105.20 69.74
CA ALA A 275 -54.75 106.27 69.91
C ALA A 275 -55.17 107.57 69.18
N ALA A 276 -55.74 107.46 67.98
CA ALA A 276 -56.30 108.60 67.25
C ALA A 276 -57.44 109.25 68.03
N LYS A 277 -58.41 108.46 68.52
CA LYS A 277 -59.52 108.97 69.33
C LYS A 277 -59.04 109.61 70.64
N ALA A 278 -58.06 108.99 71.33
CA ALA A 278 -57.50 109.57 72.55
C ALA A 278 -56.83 110.94 72.28
N ALA A 279 -56.17 111.10 71.13
CA ALA A 279 -55.61 112.39 70.72
C ALA A 279 -56.68 113.44 70.40
N GLU A 280 -57.82 113.04 69.81
CA GLU A 280 -59.00 113.90 69.63
C GLU A 280 -59.61 114.33 70.97
N ASP A 281 -59.83 113.37 71.89
CA ASP A 281 -60.35 113.64 73.24
C ASP A 281 -59.41 114.57 74.04
N GLU A 282 -58.08 114.38 73.96
CA GLU A 282 -57.08 115.28 74.55
C GLU A 282 -57.07 116.68 73.92
N ALA A 283 -57.33 116.80 72.61
CA ALA A 283 -57.46 118.10 71.95
C ALA A 283 -58.74 118.82 72.40
N ALA A 284 -59.86 118.11 72.52
CA ALA A 284 -61.11 118.65 73.04
C ALA A 284 -60.99 119.09 74.52
N ILE A 285 -60.33 118.29 75.37
CA ILE A 285 -60.07 118.65 76.77
C ILE A 285 -59.17 119.89 76.87
N ARG A 286 -58.15 120.03 76.01
CA ARG A 286 -57.31 121.24 75.95
C ARG A 286 -58.13 122.48 75.59
N SER A 287 -58.90 122.42 74.51
CA SER A 287 -59.78 123.53 74.09
C SER A 287 -60.79 123.91 75.16
N MET A 288 -61.40 122.94 75.86
CA MET A 288 -62.36 123.24 76.94
C MET A 288 -61.67 123.80 78.19
N ARG A 289 -60.42 123.42 78.48
CA ARG A 289 -59.62 124.04 79.55
C ARG A 289 -59.21 125.48 79.21
N GLU A 290 -58.84 125.75 77.97
CA GLU A 290 -58.54 127.11 77.47
C GLU A 290 -59.80 128.00 77.59
N LEU A 291 -60.96 127.50 77.16
CA LEU A 291 -62.24 128.21 77.31
C LEU A 291 -62.61 128.47 78.78
N MET A 292 -62.41 127.48 79.67
CA MET A 292 -62.62 127.69 81.11
C MET A 292 -61.65 128.71 81.71
N GLN A 293 -60.39 128.72 81.30
CA GLN A 293 -59.41 129.73 81.73
C GLN A 293 -59.82 131.12 81.24
N GLU A 294 -60.22 131.27 79.98
CA GLU A 294 -60.72 132.53 79.42
C GLU A 294 -61.98 133.01 80.15
N MET A 295 -62.95 132.12 80.39
CA MET A 295 -64.17 132.44 81.15
C MET A 295 -63.85 132.86 82.59
N THR A 296 -62.89 132.19 83.25
CA THR A 296 -62.46 132.52 84.62
C THR A 296 -61.77 133.88 84.64
N ALA A 297 -60.85 134.15 83.71
CA ALA A 297 -60.17 135.43 83.58
C ALA A 297 -61.15 136.58 83.27
N ASN A 298 -62.14 136.34 82.40
CA ASN A 298 -63.22 137.29 82.14
C ASN A 298 -64.09 137.53 83.38
N HIS A 299 -64.41 136.49 84.16
CA HIS A 299 -65.16 136.62 85.40
C HIS A 299 -64.36 137.38 86.49
N GLU A 300 -63.07 137.11 86.63
CA GLU A 300 -62.16 137.85 87.52
C GLU A 300 -62.05 139.32 87.10
N ALA A 301 -61.88 139.60 85.80
CA ALA A 301 -61.83 140.97 85.27
C ALA A 301 -63.15 141.71 85.52
N LEU A 302 -64.30 141.07 85.31
CA LEU A 302 -65.62 141.64 85.59
C LEU A 302 -65.80 141.90 87.10
N THR A 303 -65.45 140.93 87.94
CA THR A 303 -65.55 141.01 89.40
C THR A 303 -64.66 142.10 89.96
N LYS A 304 -63.41 142.18 89.48
CA LYS A 304 -62.48 143.28 89.79
C LYS A 304 -63.05 144.62 89.33
N GLY A 305 -63.59 144.72 88.12
CA GLY A 305 -64.27 145.93 87.63
C GLY A 305 -65.48 146.35 88.46
N VAL A 306 -66.22 145.41 89.04
CA VAL A 306 -67.30 145.68 90.01
C VAL A 306 -66.74 146.15 91.36
N MET A 307 -65.69 145.50 91.87
CA MET A 307 -65.03 145.88 93.12
C MET A 307 -64.35 147.26 93.02
N ASP A 308 -63.71 147.59 91.89
CA ASP A 308 -63.11 148.89 91.64
C ASP A 308 -64.18 149.99 91.58
N LYS A 309 -65.33 149.73 90.93
CA LYS A 309 -66.50 150.62 90.97
C LYS A 309 -67.06 150.79 92.40
N TYR A 310 -67.12 149.72 93.18
CA TYR A 310 -67.56 149.77 94.58
C TYR A 310 -66.56 150.53 95.47
N ALA A 311 -65.26 150.39 95.24
CA ALA A 311 -64.21 151.14 95.93
C ALA A 311 -64.25 152.63 95.58
N LEU A 312 -64.45 152.97 94.30
CA LEU A 312 -64.70 154.35 93.86
C LEU A 312 -65.96 154.94 94.51
N LEU A 313 -67.06 154.19 94.55
CA LEU A 313 -68.29 154.62 95.21
C LEU A 313 -68.07 154.82 96.73
N ARG A 314 -67.41 153.88 97.40
CA ARG A 314 -67.05 153.98 98.83
C ARG A 314 -66.14 155.18 99.10
N LYS A 315 -65.20 155.49 98.21
CA LYS A 315 -64.36 156.69 98.30
C LYS A 315 -65.19 157.95 98.11
N ALA A 316 -66.05 158.03 97.10
CA ALA A 316 -66.93 159.17 96.85
C ALA A 316 -67.89 159.43 98.04
N VAL A 317 -68.46 158.38 98.63
CA VAL A 317 -69.27 158.49 99.87
C VAL A 317 -68.42 158.93 101.07
N GLY A 318 -67.17 158.45 101.18
CA GLY A 318 -66.23 158.88 102.22
C GLY A 318 -65.81 160.35 102.09
N ASP A 319 -65.56 160.81 100.87
CA ASP A 319 -65.19 162.19 100.56
C ASP A 319 -66.40 163.13 100.75
N TYR A 320 -67.62 162.69 100.38
CA TYR A 320 -68.88 163.38 100.70
C TYR A 320 -69.09 163.52 102.21
N ASN A 321 -68.94 162.43 102.99
CA ASN A 321 -69.05 162.48 104.45
C ASN A 321 -67.99 163.38 105.10
N LYS A 322 -66.77 163.46 104.53
CA LYS A 322 -65.74 164.41 104.99
C LYS A 322 -66.15 165.86 104.71
N GLN A 323 -66.66 166.17 103.53
CA GLN A 323 -67.17 167.52 103.22
C GLN A 323 -68.32 167.91 104.16
N LEU A 324 -69.20 166.95 104.48
CA LEU A 324 -70.32 167.14 105.40
C LEU A 324 -69.84 167.38 106.85
N LEU A 325 -68.82 166.65 107.32
CA LEU A 325 -68.17 166.88 108.62
C LEU A 325 -67.47 168.24 108.72
N ILE A 326 -66.80 168.69 107.64
CA ILE A 326 -66.17 170.01 107.59
C ILE A 326 -67.24 171.11 107.72
N ALA A 327 -68.33 171.02 106.94
CA ALA A 327 -69.45 171.96 107.01
C ALA A 327 -70.13 171.99 108.40
N MET A 328 -70.22 170.86 109.09
CA MET A 328 -70.74 170.82 110.47
C MET A 328 -69.77 171.43 111.50
N SER A 329 -68.46 171.37 111.27
CA SER A 329 -67.45 171.91 112.21
C SER A 329 -67.37 173.44 112.22
N GLU A 330 -67.55 174.11 111.07
CA GLU A 330 -67.58 175.58 111.00
C GLU A 330 -68.83 176.17 111.67
N SER A 331 -69.94 175.42 111.72
CA SER A 331 -71.17 175.85 112.40
C SER A 331 -71.13 175.74 113.94
N ALA A 332 -70.15 175.03 114.52
CA ALA A 332 -70.16 174.67 115.94
C ALA A 332 -69.32 175.58 116.86
N LEU A 333 -68.38 176.35 116.30
CA LEU A 333 -67.46 177.20 117.08
C LEU A 333 -67.90 178.67 117.24
N ALA A 334 -68.98 179.09 116.56
CA ALA A 334 -69.53 180.44 116.68
C ALA A 334 -70.61 180.61 117.78
N SER A 335 -71.00 179.54 118.48
CA SER A 335 -72.20 179.52 119.34
C SER A 335 -71.93 179.48 120.86
N THR A 336 -70.67 179.52 121.31
CA THR A 336 -70.29 179.18 122.70
C THR A 336 -69.64 180.36 123.44
N ALA A 337 -70.20 181.58 123.31
CA ALA A 337 -69.62 182.81 123.85
C ALA A 337 -70.61 183.80 124.52
N LEU A 338 -71.90 183.47 124.72
CA LEU A 338 -72.89 184.37 125.33
C LEU A 338 -73.98 183.62 126.12
N SER A 339 -74.18 184.04 127.38
CA SER A 339 -75.15 183.51 128.38
C SER A 339 -74.81 182.09 128.90
N THR A 340 -74.93 181.72 130.18
CA THR A 340 -75.58 182.30 131.37
C THR A 340 -74.80 181.79 132.59
N VAL A 341 -74.44 182.49 133.68
CA VAL A 341 -74.77 183.85 134.21
C VAL A 341 -76.18 183.99 134.81
N MET A 342 -76.65 182.95 135.50
CA MET A 342 -77.65 182.99 136.58
C MET A 342 -77.68 181.60 137.25
N ALA A 343 -77.50 181.59 138.58
CA ALA A 343 -77.06 180.46 139.42
C ALA A 343 -75.59 180.07 139.21
#